data_AF-A0A090UX90-F1
#
_entry.id   AF-A0A090UX90-F1
#
_cell.length_a   1.000
_cell.length_b   1.000
_cell.length_c   1.000
_cell.angle_alpha   90.00
_cell.angle_beta   90.00
_cell.angle_gamma   90.00
#
_symmetry.space_group_name_H-M   'P 1'
#
loop_
_entity.id
_entity.type
_entity.pdbx_description
1 polymer ?
#
loop_
_entity_poly.entity_id
_entity_poly.type
_entity_poly.pdbx_seq_one_letter_code
_entity_poly.pdbx_strand_id
1 'polypeptide(L)' 'MTNTTDNIRVGSVTLVYSVNRRGWIAPRGKVIKNPLKAQRLAEELNSRKVAS' A
#
# COMPACT_ATOMS: atom_id res chain seq x y z
N MET A 1 -3.82 -13.11 -1.61
CA MET A 1 -2.99 -12.38 -2.58
C MET A 1 -2.38 -13.41 -3.51
N THR A 2 -2.97 -13.63 -4.68
CA THR A 2 -2.53 -14.67 -5.62
C THR A 2 -1.34 -14.24 -6.48
N ASN A 3 -1.00 -12.94 -6.53
CA ASN A 3 0.29 -12.46 -7.02
C ASN A 3 0.96 -11.51 -6.01
N THR A 4 2.26 -11.69 -5.80
CA THR A 4 3.10 -10.83 -4.95
C THR A 4 3.30 -9.41 -5.50
N THR A 5 2.78 -9.13 -6.69
CA THR A 5 2.85 -7.84 -7.39
C THR A 5 1.50 -7.13 -7.50
N ASP A 6 0.46 -7.66 -6.85
CA ASP A 6 -0.86 -7.04 -6.84
C ASP A 6 -0.87 -5.71 -6.09
N ASN A 7 -1.80 -4.83 -6.46
CA ASN A 7 -2.05 -3.61 -5.68
C ASN A 7 -2.66 -3.96 -4.33
N ILE A 8 -2.27 -3.21 -3.30
CA ILE A 8 -2.82 -3.37 -1.96
C ILE A 8 -3.96 -2.37 -1.81
N ARG A 9 -5.17 -2.86 -1.51
CA ARG A 9 -6.37 -2.06 -1.30
C ARG A 9 -6.89 -2.29 0.11
N VAL A 10 -7.07 -1.21 0.86
CA VAL A 10 -7.65 -1.23 2.19
C VAL A 10 -8.65 -0.07 2.30
N GLY A 11 -9.94 -0.41 2.31
CA GLY A 11 -11.01 0.59 2.29
C GLY A 11 -10.85 1.58 1.14
N SER A 12 -10.69 2.86 1.48
CA SER A 12 -10.50 3.95 0.51
C SER A 12 -9.04 4.17 0.08
N VAL A 13 -8.09 3.42 0.66
CA VAL A 13 -6.66 3.56 0.41
C VAL A 13 -6.18 2.47 -0.55
N THR A 14 -5.44 2.88 -1.58
CA THR A 14 -4.79 1.96 -2.52
C THR A 14 -3.30 2.26 -2.60
N LEU A 15 -2.47 1.25 -2.36
CA LEU A 15 -1.04 1.28 -2.63
C LEU A 15 -0.76 0.54 -3.94
N VAL A 16 -0.24 1.27 -4.93
CA VAL A 16 0.01 0.74 -6.27
C VAL A 16 1.38 0.07 -6.31
N TYR A 17 1.44 -1.14 -6.83
CA TYR A 17 2.70 -1.82 -7.09
C TYR A 17 3.36 -1.23 -8.34
N SER A 18 4.63 -0.82 -8.20
CA SER A 18 5.45 -0.35 -9.31
C SER A 18 6.46 -1.42 -9.68
N VAL A 19 6.37 -1.93 -10.91
CA VAL A 19 7.32 -2.89 -11.48
C VAL A 19 8.73 -2.28 -11.54
N ASN A 20 8.84 -1.02 -11.98
CA ASN A 20 10.12 -0.31 -12.08
C ASN A 20 10.83 -0.17 -10.73
N ARG A 21 10.07 0.09 -9.66
CA ARG A 21 10.62 0.23 -8.31
C ARG A 21 10.61 -1.07 -7.49
N ARG A 22 10.04 -2.15 -8.06
CA ARG A 22 9.85 -3.47 -7.45
C ARG A 22 9.23 -3.38 -6.05
N GLY A 23 8.15 -2.60 -5.91
CA GLY A 23 7.49 -2.37 -4.64
C GLY A 23 6.27 -1.46 -4.72
N TRP A 24 5.55 -1.34 -3.61
CA TRP A 24 4.36 -0.52 -3.45
C TRP A 24 4.71 0.93 -3.18
N ILE A 25 4.06 1.84 -3.90
CA ILE A 25 4.21 3.27 -3.72
C ILE A 25 3.23 3.76 -2.66
N ALA A 26 3.78 4.26 -1.56
CA ALA A 26 3.05 4.95 -0.50
C ALA A 26 2.78 6.42 -0.86
N PRO A 27 1.79 7.06 -0.22
CA PRO A 27 1.65 8.51 -0.27
C PRO A 27 2.98 9.18 0.05
N ARG A 28 3.27 10.29 -0.66
CA ARG A 28 4.57 11.01 -0.61
C ARG A 28 5.75 10.30 -1.30
N GLY A 29 5.49 9.29 -2.14
CA GLY A 29 6.49 8.70 -3.05
C GLY A 29 7.45 7.70 -2.41
N LYS A 30 7.24 7.32 -1.14
CA LYS A 30 8.01 6.28 -0.47
C LYS A 30 7.70 4.92 -1.08
N VAL A 31 8.72 4.09 -1.29
CA VAL A 31 8.54 2.73 -1.84
C VAL A 31 8.70 1.71 -0.72
N ILE A 32 7.73 0.81 -0.60
CA ILE A 32 7.75 -0.31 0.34
C ILE A 32 7.85 -1.59 -0.46
N LYS A 33 8.87 -2.42 -0.19
CA LYS A 33 9.06 -3.70 -0.89
C LYS A 33 8.50 -4.90 -0.12
N ASN A 34 8.21 -4.72 1.17
CA ASN A 34 7.64 -5.78 1.99
C ASN A 34 6.10 -5.69 1.93
N PRO A 35 5.41 -6.72 1.43
CA PRO A 35 3.94 -6.69 1.26
C PRO A 35 3.21 -6.50 2.58
N LEU A 36 3.67 -7.12 3.67
CA LEU A 36 3.04 -6.98 5.00
C LEU A 36 3.19 -5.56 5.55
N LYS A 37 4.36 -4.93 5.34
CA LYS A 37 4.54 -3.52 5.73
C LYS A 37 3.67 -2.58 4.90
N ALA A 38 3.50 -2.87 3.61
CA ALA A 38 2.64 -2.09 2.74
C ALA A 38 1.16 -2.25 3.13
N GLN A 39 0.71 -3.47 3.43
CA GLN A 39 -0.62 -3.76 3.97
C GLN A 39 -0.89 -2.96 5.24
N ARG A 40 0.00 -3.05 6.23
CA ARG A 40 -0.13 -2.32 7.51
C ARG A 40 -0.20 -0.81 7.32
N LEU A 41 0.60 -0.26 6.40
CA LEU A 41 0.54 1.18 6.09
C LEU A 41 -0.80 1.55 5.47
N ALA A 42 -1.32 0.73 4.55
CA ALA A 42 -2.63 0.97 3.94
C ALA A 42 -3.75 0.97 5.00
N GLU A 43 -3.70 0.05 5.97
CA GLU A 43 -4.60 0.01 7.12
C GLU A 43 -4.49 1.25 8.01
N GLU A 44 -3.27 1.67 8.35
CA GLU A 44 -3.05 2.88 9.15
C GLU A 44 -3.60 4.14 8.45
N LEU A 45 -3.34 4.28 7.15
CA LEU A 45 -3.83 5.39 6.35
C LEU A 45 -5.36 5.38 6.25
N ASN A 46 -5.98 4.21 6.08
CA ASN A 46 -7.42 4.10 6.00
C ASN A 46 -8.06 4.44 7.35
N SER A 47 -7.49 3.97 8.46
CA SER A 47 -7.95 4.29 9.82
C SER A 47 -7.89 5.80 10.10
N ARG A 48 -6.77 6.46 9.77
CA ARG A 48 -6.64 7.92 9.92
C ARG A 48 -7.65 8.70 9.08
N LYS A 49 -7.93 8.24 7.85
CA LYS A 49 -8.94 8.87 6.97
C LYS A 49 -10.36 8.74 7.51
N VAL A 50 -10.71 7.57 8.07
CA VAL A 50 -12.07 7.31 8.59
C VAL A 50 -12.31 8.04 9.92
N ALA A 51 -11.25 8.33 10.67
CA ALA A 51 -11.32 9.10 11.92
C ALA A 51 -11.35 10.63 11.72
N SER A 52 -11.35 11.12 10.47
CA SER A 52 -11.37 12.56 10.12
C SER A 52 -12.75 13.03 9.66
#